data_AF-A0A3F3PJA9-F1
#
_entry.id   AF-A0A3F3PJA9-F1
#
_cell.length_a   1.000
_cell.length_b   1.000
_cell.length_c   1.000
_cell.angle_alpha   90.00
_cell.angle_beta   90.00
_cell.angle_gamma   90.00
#
_symmetry.space_group_name_H-M   'P 1'
#
loop_
_entity.id
_entity.type
_entity.pdbx_description
1 polymer ?
#
loop_
_entity_poly.entity_id
_entity_poly.type
_entity_poly.pdbx_seq_one_letter_code
_entity_poly.pdbx_strand_id
1 'polypeptide(L)'
;MPPALSDLYEQVSQIQSVEWYGIWVAALLGAWLLTRLAHQLGRWSIQRPIAVSLGQRIGHELPWPVRTIDIATALEAILVGVLLGANIVLLLVSAHGWADVQQRAAKLAVLNLLPLGTGLTFGLPAHLLGISRSAFAWWHRWFARVMAAHSLLHGAIAIARADNPVPSLRHDWVTLLAAAAILMMIPVTLHVVVRRHCQIAMKIHYLLAITAMVGPGVS
;
A
#
# COMPACT_ATOMS: atom_id res chain seq x y z
N MET A 1 -20.53 35.91 17.78
CA MET A 1 -20.59 34.53 18.29
C MET A 1 -19.48 34.34 19.31
N PRO A 2 -19.71 33.70 20.46
CA PRO A 2 -18.68 33.54 21.50
C PRO A 2 -17.63 32.50 21.06
N PRO A 3 -16.33 32.76 21.23
CA PRO A 3 -15.25 31.87 20.77
C PRO A 3 -15.25 30.50 21.46
N ALA A 4 -15.82 30.38 22.65
CA ALA A 4 -15.89 29.10 23.38
C ALA A 4 -16.81 28.05 22.72
N LEU A 5 -17.80 28.47 21.92
CA LEU A 5 -18.72 27.55 21.25
C LEU A 5 -18.15 27.01 19.93
N SER A 6 -17.28 27.76 19.25
CA SER A 6 -16.59 27.26 18.05
C SER A 6 -15.56 26.18 18.40
N ASP A 7 -14.83 26.36 19.49
CA ASP A 7 -13.80 25.40 19.92
C ASP A 7 -14.42 24.08 20.38
N LEU A 8 -15.54 24.14 21.12
CA LEU A 8 -16.31 22.95 21.49
C LEU A 8 -16.91 22.24 20.27
N TYR A 9 -17.37 22.99 19.27
CA TYR A 9 -17.91 22.42 18.04
C TYR A 9 -16.81 21.74 17.20
N GLU A 10 -15.64 22.37 17.06
CA GLU A 10 -14.49 21.74 16.40
C GLU A 10 -14.05 20.48 17.14
N GLN A 11 -13.93 20.53 18.47
CA GLN A 11 -13.49 19.41 19.28
C GLN A 11 -14.48 18.22 19.21
N VAL A 12 -15.78 18.49 19.25
CA VAL A 12 -16.82 17.45 19.08
C VAL A 12 -16.80 16.88 17.66
N SER A 13 -16.60 17.71 16.64
CA SER A 13 -16.52 17.25 15.25
C SER A 13 -15.27 16.39 14.98
N GLN A 14 -14.14 16.71 15.62
CA GLN A 14 -12.92 15.91 15.54
C GLN A 14 -13.09 14.55 16.23
N ILE A 15 -13.67 14.50 17.43
CA ILE A 15 -13.92 13.25 18.15
C ILE A 15 -14.87 12.36 17.34
N GLN A 16 -15.93 12.93 16.78
CA GLN A 16 -16.89 12.21 15.94
C GLN A 16 -16.22 11.66 14.67
N SER A 17 -15.33 12.43 14.03
CA SER A 17 -14.60 11.97 12.82
C SER A 17 -13.65 10.80 13.10
N VAL A 18 -13.03 10.76 14.29
CA VAL A 18 -12.12 9.69 14.72
C VAL A 18 -12.90 8.40 15.01
N GLU A 19 -14.07 8.50 15.62
CA GLU A 19 -14.95 7.35 15.88
C GLU A 19 -15.48 6.74 14.58
N TRP A 20 -15.90 7.57 13.62
CA TRP A 20 -16.32 7.10 12.30
C TRP A 20 -15.19 6.38 11.56
N TYR A 21 -13.95 6.86 11.66
CA TYR A 21 -12.79 6.20 11.05
C TYR A 21 -12.52 4.81 11.67
N GLY A 22 -12.63 4.70 12.99
CA GLY A 22 -12.51 3.41 13.68
C GLY A 22 -13.58 2.41 13.25
N ILE A 23 -14.82 2.87 13.10
CA ILE A 23 -15.96 2.04 12.66
C ILE A 23 -15.75 1.56 11.21
N TRP A 24 -15.29 2.43 10.30
CA TRP A 24 -15.01 2.03 8.91
C TRP A 24 -13.84 1.06 8.80
N VAL A 25 -12.77 1.27 9.57
CA VAL A 25 -11.63 0.35 9.63
C VAL A 25 -12.05 -1.00 10.20
N ALA A 26 -12.86 -1.02 11.26
CA ALA A 26 -13.41 -2.24 11.84
C ALA A 26 -14.37 -2.97 10.87
N ALA A 27 -15.18 -2.24 10.12
CA ALA A 27 -16.08 -2.80 9.11
C ALA A 27 -15.31 -3.39 7.91
N LEU A 28 -14.24 -2.72 7.46
CA LEU A 28 -13.36 -3.23 6.40
C LEU A 28 -12.57 -4.45 6.87
N LEU A 29 -12.05 -4.45 8.10
CA LEU A 29 -11.42 -5.62 8.72
C LEU A 29 -12.41 -6.77 8.88
N GLY A 30 -13.64 -6.49 9.31
CA GLY A 30 -14.72 -7.46 9.44
C GLY A 30 -15.09 -8.07 8.09
N ALA A 31 -15.28 -7.25 7.05
CA ALA A 31 -15.54 -7.72 5.70
C ALA A 31 -14.37 -8.53 5.12
N TRP A 32 -13.13 -8.14 5.40
CA TRP A 32 -11.93 -8.89 5.02
C TRP A 32 -11.82 -10.25 5.75
N LEU A 33 -12.10 -10.28 7.05
CA LEU A 33 -12.16 -11.52 7.83
C LEU A 33 -13.28 -12.43 7.35
N LEU A 34 -14.47 -11.90 7.08
CA LEU A 34 -15.63 -12.65 6.58
C LEU A 34 -15.38 -13.22 5.18
N THR A 35 -14.80 -12.43 4.27
CA THR A 35 -14.43 -12.92 2.93
C THR A 35 -13.33 -13.98 3.00
N ARG A 36 -12.34 -13.83 3.89
CA ARG A 36 -11.29 -14.83 4.10
C ARG A 36 -11.81 -16.11 4.74
N LEU A 37 -12.72 -16.00 5.71
CA LEU A 37 -13.36 -17.13 6.37
C LEU A 37 -14.27 -17.87 5.38
N ALA A 38 -15.09 -17.15 4.62
CA ALA A 38 -15.92 -17.71 3.55
C ALA A 38 -15.07 -18.36 2.45
N HIS A 39 -13.91 -17.79 2.11
CA HIS A 39 -12.99 -18.39 1.16
C HIS A 39 -12.31 -19.66 1.72
N GLN A 40 -11.93 -19.67 3.00
CA GLN A 40 -11.36 -20.85 3.64
C GLN A 40 -12.39 -21.97 3.81
N LEU A 41 -13.62 -21.64 4.22
CA LEU A 41 -14.76 -22.56 4.31
C LEU A 41 -15.21 -23.05 2.93
N GLY A 42 -15.15 -22.18 1.91
CA GLY A 42 -15.41 -22.53 0.52
C GLY A 42 -14.33 -23.45 -0.05
N ARG A 43 -13.05 -23.22 0.26
CA ARG A 43 -11.98 -24.17 -0.09
C ARG A 43 -12.14 -25.50 0.67
N TRP A 44 -12.62 -25.48 1.91
CA TRP A 44 -12.82 -26.71 2.68
C TRP A 44 -14.05 -27.50 2.20
N SER A 45 -15.15 -26.82 1.83
CA SER A 45 -16.39 -27.44 1.34
C SER A 45 -16.35 -27.83 -0.14
N ILE A 46 -15.52 -27.16 -0.95
CA ILE A 46 -15.53 -27.29 -2.43
C ILE A 46 -14.18 -27.85 -2.95
N GLN A 47 -13.37 -28.45 -2.08
CA GLN A 47 -12.20 -29.21 -2.54
C GLN A 47 -12.60 -30.61 -2.98
N ARG A 48 -13.03 -30.72 -4.25
CA ARG A 48 -12.52 -31.73 -5.20
C ARG A 48 -13.01 -31.57 -6.65
N PRO A 49 -14.19 -31.00 -6.99
CA PRO A 49 -14.58 -30.93 -8.42
C PRO A 49 -14.39 -29.56 -9.11
N ILE A 50 -14.41 -28.42 -8.40
CA ILE A 50 -14.55 -27.09 -9.06
C ILE A 50 -13.19 -26.48 -9.50
N ALA A 51 -12.09 -26.87 -8.88
CA ALA A 51 -10.76 -26.35 -9.24
C ALA A 51 -10.38 -26.68 -10.70
N VAL A 52 -10.86 -27.80 -11.24
CA VAL A 52 -10.61 -28.20 -12.63
C VAL A 52 -11.52 -27.45 -13.60
N SER A 53 -12.79 -27.21 -13.25
CA SER A 53 -13.75 -26.54 -14.14
C SER A 53 -13.58 -25.02 -14.19
N LEU A 54 -13.15 -24.40 -13.09
CA LEU A 54 -12.93 -22.94 -13.04
C LEU A 54 -11.60 -22.52 -13.69
N GLY A 55 -10.59 -23.40 -13.65
CA GLY A 55 -9.32 -23.22 -14.36
C GLY A 55 -9.48 -23.19 -15.88
N GLN A 56 -10.45 -23.92 -16.43
CA GLN A 56 -10.74 -23.92 -17.86
C GLN A 56 -11.62 -22.74 -18.32
N ARG A 57 -12.52 -22.21 -17.48
CA ARG A 57 -13.39 -21.07 -17.86
C ARG A 57 -12.78 -19.68 -17.61
N ILE A 58 -11.82 -19.56 -16.69
CA ILE A 58 -11.08 -18.31 -16.44
C ILE A 58 -9.75 -18.29 -17.21
N GLY A 59 -9.58 -19.19 -18.17
CA GLY A 59 -8.43 -19.28 -19.07
C GLY A 59 -8.40 -18.23 -20.19
N HIS A 60 -9.03 -17.06 -20.02
CA HIS A 60 -8.66 -15.92 -20.84
C HIS A 60 -7.37 -15.36 -20.27
N GLU A 61 -6.26 -15.71 -20.93
CA GLU A 61 -4.95 -15.15 -20.68
C GLU A 61 -5.07 -13.64 -20.45
N LEU A 62 -4.81 -13.19 -19.20
CA LEU A 62 -4.85 -11.77 -18.89
C LEU A 62 -3.92 -11.03 -19.85
N PRO A 63 -4.35 -9.86 -20.35
CA PRO A 63 -3.59 -9.10 -21.33
C PRO A 63 -2.18 -8.82 -20.80
N TRP A 64 -1.19 -8.88 -21.70
CA TRP A 64 0.23 -8.78 -21.39
C TRP A 64 0.64 -7.70 -20.37
N PRO A 65 0.08 -6.46 -20.34
CA PRO A 65 0.50 -5.43 -19.38
C PRO A 65 0.15 -5.77 -17.93
N VAL A 66 -0.86 -6.60 -17.70
CA VAL A 66 -1.27 -6.98 -16.34
C VAL A 66 -0.27 -8.00 -15.76
N ARG A 67 0.24 -8.88 -16.61
CA ARG A 67 1.24 -9.90 -16.25
C ARG A 67 2.61 -9.31 -15.95
N THR A 68 2.99 -8.23 -16.63
CA THR A 68 4.27 -7.53 -16.37
C THR A 68 4.28 -6.81 -15.03
N ILE A 69 3.12 -6.50 -14.46
CA ILE A 69 2.96 -5.85 -13.14
C ILE A 69 2.75 -6.92 -12.03
N ASP A 70 3.16 -8.17 -12.27
CA ASP A 70 3.04 -9.31 -11.35
C ASP A 70 1.58 -9.73 -11.05
N ILE A 71 0.62 -9.53 -11.94
CA ILE A 71 -0.75 -10.09 -11.79
C ILE A 71 -0.92 -11.25 -12.78
N ALA A 72 -0.96 -12.47 -12.26
CA ALA A 72 -1.07 -13.70 -13.03
C ALA A 72 -2.49 -14.29 -13.04
N THR A 73 -3.31 -13.98 -12.03
CA THR A 73 -4.66 -14.56 -11.90
C THR A 73 -5.75 -13.51 -11.70
N ALA A 74 -7.00 -13.87 -12.02
CA ALA A 74 -8.17 -13.02 -11.74
C ALA A 74 -8.34 -12.75 -10.24
N LEU A 75 -8.00 -13.71 -9.37
CA LEU A 75 -8.02 -13.53 -7.92
C LEU A 75 -7.01 -12.45 -7.48
N GLU A 76 -5.79 -12.51 -7.99
CA GLU A 76 -4.77 -11.47 -7.75
C GLU A 76 -5.23 -10.10 -8.25
N ALA A 77 -5.88 -10.04 -9.43
CA ALA A 77 -6.45 -8.80 -9.96
C ALA A 77 -7.53 -8.23 -9.04
N ILE A 78 -8.42 -9.06 -8.52
CA ILE A 78 -9.46 -8.65 -7.55
C ILE A 78 -8.81 -8.16 -6.25
N LEU A 79 -7.82 -8.88 -5.72
CA LEU A 79 -7.13 -8.49 -4.47
C LEU A 79 -6.41 -7.16 -4.60
N VAL A 80 -5.72 -6.93 -5.72
CA VAL A 80 -5.11 -5.63 -6.05
C VAL A 80 -6.19 -4.57 -6.20
N GLY A 81 -7.28 -4.87 -6.90
CA GLY A 81 -8.42 -3.96 -7.08
C GLY A 81 -9.02 -3.52 -5.75
N VAL A 82 -9.19 -4.45 -4.80
CA VAL A 82 -9.67 -4.14 -3.44
C VAL A 82 -8.65 -3.30 -2.68
N LEU A 83 -7.36 -3.64 -2.73
CA LEU A 83 -6.30 -2.87 -2.08
C LEU A 83 -6.28 -1.42 -2.61
N LEU A 84 -6.25 -1.24 -3.92
CA LEU A 84 -6.24 0.08 -4.56
C LEU A 84 -7.54 0.83 -4.29
N GLY A 85 -8.69 0.18 -4.45
CA GLY A 85 -10.00 0.77 -4.20
C GLY A 85 -10.13 1.27 -2.76
N ALA A 86 -9.75 0.46 -1.77
CA ALA A 86 -9.76 0.87 -0.37
C ALA A 86 -8.84 2.07 -0.11
N ASN A 87 -7.63 2.08 -0.67
CA ASN A 87 -6.70 3.19 -0.51
C ASN A 87 -7.21 4.48 -1.20
N ILE A 88 -7.79 4.39 -2.39
CA ILE A 88 -8.40 5.53 -3.09
C ILE A 88 -9.57 6.10 -2.29
N VAL A 89 -10.45 5.24 -1.77
CA VAL A 89 -11.56 5.65 -0.91
C VAL A 89 -11.03 6.35 0.33
N LEU A 90 -10.06 5.78 1.04
CA LEU A 90 -9.48 6.41 2.24
C LEU A 90 -8.78 7.75 1.95
N LEU A 91 -8.17 7.88 0.77
CA LEU A 91 -7.51 9.10 0.32
C LEU A 91 -8.51 10.22 0.02
N LEU A 92 -9.62 9.88 -0.67
CA LEU A 92 -10.54 10.87 -1.24
C LEU A 92 -11.80 11.12 -0.42
N VAL A 93 -12.26 10.14 0.38
CA VAL A 93 -13.45 10.31 1.21
C VAL A 93 -13.23 11.44 2.21
N SER A 94 -14.12 12.42 2.13
CA SER A 94 -14.12 13.61 2.98
C SER A 94 -12.85 14.46 2.87
N ALA A 95 -12.16 14.41 1.72
CA ALA A 95 -11.10 15.36 1.41
C ALA A 95 -11.73 16.65 0.85
N HIS A 96 -11.56 17.77 1.55
CA HIS A 96 -12.14 19.06 1.17
C HIS A 96 -11.11 19.97 0.48
N GLY A 97 -9.84 19.54 0.39
CA GLY A 97 -8.80 20.22 -0.34
C GLY A 97 -7.48 19.45 -0.41
N TRP A 98 -6.52 20.02 -1.14
CA TRP A 98 -5.20 19.41 -1.37
C TRP A 98 -4.38 19.19 -0.09
N ALA A 99 -4.61 19.99 0.96
CA ALA A 99 -4.00 19.79 2.27
C ALA A 99 -4.43 18.46 2.91
N ASP A 100 -5.73 18.15 2.85
CA ASP A 100 -6.28 16.91 3.38
C ASP A 100 -5.72 15.71 2.62
N VAL A 101 -5.68 15.81 1.29
CA VAL A 101 -5.12 14.76 0.42
C VAL A 101 -3.64 14.54 0.73
N GLN A 102 -2.85 15.60 0.89
CA GLN A 102 -1.43 15.51 1.25
C GLN A 102 -1.21 14.83 2.61
N GLN A 103 -1.99 15.19 3.63
CA GLN A 103 -1.89 14.58 4.96
C GLN A 103 -2.34 13.12 4.96
N ARG A 104 -3.43 12.80 4.25
CA ARG A 104 -3.94 11.43 4.10
C ARG A 104 -2.98 10.56 3.31
N ALA A 105 -2.37 11.08 2.26
CA ALA A 105 -1.33 10.38 1.51
C ALA A 105 -0.15 10.01 2.42
N ALA A 106 0.34 10.92 3.28
CA ALA A 106 1.37 10.58 4.26
C ALA A 106 0.93 9.46 5.22
N LYS A 107 -0.29 9.55 5.78
CA LYS A 107 -0.84 8.52 6.68
C LYS A 107 -0.97 7.16 5.99
N LEU A 108 -1.47 7.13 4.75
CA LEU A 108 -1.62 5.90 3.98
C LEU A 108 -0.26 5.32 3.56
N ALA A 109 0.74 6.15 3.27
CA ALA A 109 2.10 5.68 3.04
C ALA A 109 2.65 4.94 4.28
N VAL A 110 2.46 5.50 5.48
CA VAL A 110 2.86 4.86 6.74
C VAL A 110 2.07 3.57 7.00
N LEU A 111 0.75 3.56 6.77
CA LEU A 111 -0.06 2.35 6.95
C LEU A 111 0.37 1.22 6.02
N ASN A 112 0.67 1.52 4.75
CA ASN A 112 1.16 0.55 3.78
C ASN A 112 2.64 0.17 4.01
N LEU A 113 3.38 0.94 4.81
CA LEU A 113 4.74 0.60 5.26
C LEU A 113 4.74 -0.48 6.37
N LEU A 114 3.71 -0.55 7.21
CA LEU A 114 3.64 -1.51 8.31
C LEU A 114 3.80 -2.98 7.84
N PRO A 115 3.08 -3.46 6.82
CA PRO A 115 3.29 -4.81 6.29
C PRO A 115 4.70 -5.03 5.71
N LEU A 116 5.39 -3.98 5.26
CA LEU A 116 6.75 -4.09 4.70
C LEU A 116 7.78 -4.36 5.80
N GLY A 117 7.69 -3.64 6.93
CA GLY A 117 8.57 -3.82 8.08
C GLY A 117 8.45 -5.19 8.74
N THR A 118 7.28 -5.81 8.64
CA THR A 118 7.07 -7.16 9.17
C THR A 118 7.78 -8.27 8.38
N GLY A 119 8.29 -8.00 7.17
CA GLY A 119 9.04 -8.98 6.38
C GLY A 119 10.28 -9.54 7.10
N LEU A 120 10.82 -8.82 8.07
CA LEU A 120 11.93 -9.25 8.94
C LEU A 120 11.55 -10.33 9.96
N THR A 121 10.27 -10.43 10.35
CA THR A 121 9.79 -11.36 11.39
C THR A 121 8.95 -12.52 10.84
N PHE A 122 8.56 -12.49 9.56
CA PHE A 122 7.51 -13.37 9.03
C PHE A 122 7.94 -14.80 8.64
N GLY A 123 9.20 -15.21 8.85
CA GLY A 123 9.63 -16.60 8.59
C GLY A 123 8.84 -17.64 9.40
N LEU A 124 8.47 -17.30 10.64
CA LEU A 124 7.74 -18.19 11.56
C LEU A 124 6.21 -18.12 11.39
N PRO A 125 5.55 -16.94 11.36
CA PRO A 125 4.10 -16.86 11.20
C PRO A 125 3.63 -17.27 9.79
N ALA A 126 4.42 -17.06 8.73
CA ALA A 126 4.04 -17.54 7.39
C ALA A 126 4.02 -19.07 7.32
N HIS A 127 4.92 -19.74 8.04
CA HIS A 127 4.93 -21.19 8.19
C HIS A 127 3.70 -21.69 8.99
N LEU A 128 3.37 -21.01 10.09
CA LEU A 128 2.21 -21.34 10.94
C LEU A 128 0.86 -21.07 10.26
N LEU A 129 0.76 -20.01 9.45
CA LEU A 129 -0.47 -19.64 8.73
C LEU A 129 -0.62 -20.33 7.35
N GLY A 130 0.35 -21.17 6.96
CA GLY A 130 0.37 -21.84 5.67
C GLY A 130 0.44 -20.89 4.47
N ILE A 131 0.98 -19.68 4.66
CA ILE A 131 1.12 -18.69 3.59
C ILE A 131 2.40 -19.00 2.82
N SER A 132 2.29 -19.23 1.52
CA SER A 132 3.46 -19.48 0.69
C SER A 132 4.37 -18.23 0.65
N ARG A 133 5.69 -18.46 0.62
CA ARG A 133 6.68 -17.38 0.49
C ARG A 133 6.47 -16.56 -0.78
N SER A 134 5.99 -17.18 -1.86
CA SER A 134 5.66 -16.50 -3.11
C SER A 134 4.46 -15.56 -2.97
N ALA A 135 3.40 -15.98 -2.30
CA ALA A 135 2.24 -15.13 -2.03
C ALA A 135 2.61 -13.96 -1.11
N PHE A 136 3.44 -14.22 -0.10
CA PHE A 136 3.96 -13.15 0.76
C PHE A 136 4.81 -12.13 -0.02
N ALA A 137 5.78 -12.59 -0.80
CA ALA A 137 6.62 -11.73 -1.61
C ALA A 137 5.79 -10.92 -2.62
N TRP A 138 4.73 -11.51 -3.16
CA TRP A 138 3.77 -10.83 -4.02
C TRP A 138 3.02 -9.70 -3.29
N TRP A 139 2.48 -9.98 -2.10
CA TRP A 139 1.83 -8.98 -1.26
C TRP A 139 2.79 -7.85 -0.86
N HIS A 140 4.00 -8.19 -0.44
CA HIS A 140 5.05 -7.23 -0.10
C HIS A 140 5.32 -6.25 -1.26
N ARG A 141 5.44 -6.74 -2.51
CA ARG A 141 5.63 -5.87 -3.68
C ARG A 141 4.45 -4.93 -3.89
N TRP A 142 3.21 -5.37 -3.70
CA TRP A 142 2.03 -4.53 -3.87
C TRP A 142 1.89 -3.47 -2.76
N PHE A 143 2.08 -3.84 -1.50
CA PHE A 143 2.12 -2.87 -0.40
C PHE A 143 3.23 -1.84 -0.60
N ALA A 144 4.40 -2.26 -1.10
CA ALA A 144 5.50 -1.36 -1.42
C ALA A 144 5.15 -0.36 -2.53
N ARG A 145 4.48 -0.82 -3.60
CA ARG A 145 4.01 0.07 -4.69
C ARG A 145 2.97 1.07 -4.22
N VAL A 146 2.03 0.64 -3.38
CA VAL A 146 0.99 1.52 -2.83
C VAL A 146 1.60 2.54 -1.86
N MET A 147 2.50 2.10 -0.97
CA MET A 147 3.26 2.99 -0.09
C MET A 147 4.04 4.03 -0.90
N ALA A 148 4.78 3.58 -1.93
CA ALA A 148 5.53 4.44 -2.83
C ALA A 148 4.65 5.48 -3.53
N ALA A 149 3.50 5.07 -4.07
CA ALA A 149 2.57 5.97 -4.74
C ALA A 149 2.08 7.09 -3.81
N HIS A 150 1.73 6.75 -2.56
CA HIS A 150 1.29 7.74 -1.58
C HIS A 150 2.42 8.65 -1.11
N SER A 151 3.64 8.14 -0.93
CA SER A 151 4.82 8.96 -0.61
C SER A 151 5.14 9.96 -1.71
N LEU A 152 5.08 9.53 -2.97
CA LEU A 152 5.28 10.40 -4.13
C LEU A 152 4.16 11.44 -4.25
N LEU A 153 2.90 11.04 -4.04
CA LEU A 153 1.77 11.97 -4.04
C LEU A 153 1.91 13.04 -2.94
N HIS A 154 2.29 12.62 -1.74
CA HIS A 154 2.56 13.54 -0.62
C HIS A 154 3.64 14.56 -0.98
N GLY A 155 4.80 14.09 -1.50
CA GLY A 155 5.89 14.96 -1.92
C GLY A 155 5.53 15.87 -3.08
N ALA A 156 4.80 15.36 -4.07
CA ALA A 156 4.35 16.15 -5.23
C ALA A 156 3.42 17.30 -4.81
N ILE A 157 2.45 17.04 -3.92
CA ILE A 157 1.57 18.09 -3.40
C ILE A 157 2.35 19.09 -2.54
N ALA A 158 3.32 18.63 -1.73
CA ALA A 158 4.18 19.50 -0.93
C ALA A 158 4.97 20.48 -1.82
N ILE A 159 5.56 20.00 -2.91
CA ILE A 159 6.30 20.82 -3.88
C ILE A 159 5.35 21.78 -4.60
N ALA A 160 4.19 21.29 -5.06
CA ALA A 160 3.23 22.09 -5.81
C ALA A 160 2.62 23.23 -4.98
N ARG A 161 2.61 23.11 -3.65
CA ARG A 161 2.08 24.11 -2.72
C ARG A 161 3.15 25.01 -2.09
N ALA A 162 4.43 24.80 -2.40
CA ALA A 162 5.50 25.63 -1.88
C ALA A 162 5.51 26.99 -2.60
N ASP A 163 5.61 28.08 -1.82
CA ASP A 163 5.67 29.45 -2.37
C ASP A 163 6.88 29.66 -3.29
N ASN A 164 7.97 28.91 -3.05
CA ASN A 164 9.17 28.89 -3.89
C ASN A 164 9.70 27.45 -4.02
N PRO A 165 9.34 26.72 -5.10
CA PRO A 165 9.67 25.29 -5.22
C PRO A 165 11.17 25.03 -5.47
N VAL A 166 11.89 25.94 -6.14
CA VAL A 166 13.30 25.73 -6.51
C VAL A 166 14.28 25.83 -5.32
N PRO A 167 14.14 26.80 -4.40
CA PRO A 167 14.95 26.86 -3.18
C PRO A 167 14.60 25.76 -2.16
N SER A 168 13.33 25.35 -2.05
CA SER A 168 12.91 24.29 -1.12
C SER A 168 13.46 22.92 -1.54
N LEU A 169 13.44 22.60 -2.83
CA LEU A 169 14.09 21.39 -3.39
C LEU A 169 15.60 21.35 -3.11
N ARG A 170 16.28 22.50 -3.07
CA ARG A 170 17.70 22.59 -2.75
C ARG A 170 18.01 22.38 -1.26
N HIS A 171 17.10 22.79 -0.37
CA HIS A 171 17.24 22.54 1.07
C HIS A 171 16.86 21.10 1.43
N ASP A 172 15.87 20.53 0.74
CA ASP A 172 15.31 19.20 1.04
C ASP A 172 15.91 18.09 0.15
N TRP A 173 17.24 18.10 -0.06
CA TRP A 173 17.93 17.09 -0.86
C TRP A 173 17.71 15.67 -0.32
N VAL A 174 17.50 15.53 0.99
CA VAL A 174 17.19 14.27 1.67
C VAL A 174 15.84 13.70 1.18
N THR A 175 14.82 14.54 1.08
CA THR A 175 13.48 14.18 0.60
C THR A 175 13.53 13.78 -0.88
N LEU A 176 14.32 14.49 -1.68
CA LEU A 176 14.57 14.13 -3.07
C LEU A 176 15.28 12.79 -3.22
N LEU A 177 16.29 12.53 -2.40
CA LEU A 177 17.01 11.27 -2.40
C LEU A 177 16.10 10.11 -1.99
N ALA A 178 15.24 10.31 -0.99
CA ALA A 178 14.23 9.33 -0.59
C ALA A 178 13.21 9.06 -1.70
N ALA A 179 12.70 10.10 -2.37
CA ALA A 179 11.78 9.96 -3.50
C ALA A 179 12.42 9.23 -4.69
N ALA A 180 13.67 9.56 -5.02
CA ALA A 180 14.44 8.87 -6.06
C ALA A 180 14.67 7.40 -5.71
N ALA A 181 15.00 7.10 -4.45
CA ALA A 181 15.17 5.73 -3.98
C ALA A 181 13.88 4.90 -4.10
N ILE A 182 12.74 5.48 -3.72
CA ILE A 182 11.41 4.88 -3.87
C ILE A 182 11.10 4.60 -5.35
N LEU A 183 11.38 5.55 -6.24
CA LEU A 183 11.14 5.37 -7.67
C LEU A 183 12.01 4.26 -8.27
N MET A 184 13.29 4.20 -7.87
CA MET A 184 14.24 3.18 -8.33
C MET A 184 13.96 1.78 -7.78
N MET A 185 13.22 1.65 -6.67
CA MET A 185 12.79 0.33 -6.17
C MET A 185 11.86 -0.41 -7.13
N ILE A 186 11.03 0.31 -7.89
CA ILE A 186 10.02 -0.29 -8.77
C ILE A 186 10.66 -1.17 -9.86
N PRO A 187 11.63 -0.70 -10.67
CA PRO A 187 12.28 -1.54 -11.67
C PRO A 187 13.18 -2.62 -11.04
N VAL A 188 13.86 -2.33 -9.92
CA VAL A 188 14.74 -3.29 -9.22
C VAL A 188 13.97 -4.50 -8.68
N THR A 189 12.72 -4.30 -8.27
CA THR A 189 11.86 -5.34 -7.70
C THR A 189 10.95 -6.03 -8.72
N LEU A 190 11.08 -5.70 -10.00
CA LEU A 190 10.31 -6.34 -11.06
C LEU A 190 10.70 -7.82 -11.16
N HIS A 191 9.72 -8.71 -11.30
CA HIS A 191 9.95 -10.16 -11.29
C HIS A 191 10.98 -10.61 -12.34
N VAL A 192 11.00 -9.98 -13.53
CA VAL A 192 11.99 -10.26 -14.58
C VAL A 192 13.42 -9.96 -14.12
N VAL A 193 13.62 -8.83 -13.44
CA VAL A 193 14.93 -8.38 -12.95
C VAL A 193 15.41 -9.26 -11.80
N VAL A 194 14.54 -9.51 -10.83
CA VAL A 194 14.85 -10.37 -9.67
C VAL A 194 15.16 -11.80 -10.13
N ARG A 195 14.41 -12.35 -11.09
CA ARG A 195 14.65 -13.70 -11.62
C ARG A 195 16.00 -13.81 -12.32
N ARG A 196 16.44 -12.76 -13.03
CA ARG A 196 17.69 -12.77 -13.80
C ARG A 196 18.92 -12.40 -12.97
N HIS A 197 18.78 -11.49 -12.01
CA HIS A 197 19.87 -10.88 -11.26
C HIS A 197 19.61 -10.83 -9.76
N CYS A 198 19.09 -11.92 -9.17
CA CYS A 198 18.60 -11.98 -7.79
C CYS A 198 19.55 -11.37 -6.75
N GLN A 199 20.82 -11.78 -6.73
CA GLN A 199 21.78 -11.28 -5.72
C GLN A 199 22.03 -9.77 -5.84
N ILE A 200 22.15 -9.27 -7.07
CA ILE A 200 22.39 -7.83 -7.32
C ILE A 200 21.13 -7.03 -6.99
N ALA A 201 19.97 -7.51 -7.44
CA ALA A 201 18.68 -6.89 -7.18
C ALA A 201 18.40 -6.77 -5.68
N MET A 202 18.70 -7.81 -4.89
CA MET A 202 18.50 -7.76 -3.43
C MET A 202 19.48 -6.80 -2.74
N LYS A 203 20.75 -6.74 -3.15
CA LYS A 203 21.71 -5.77 -2.59
C LYS A 203 21.28 -4.33 -2.87
N ILE A 204 20.87 -4.05 -4.11
CA ILE A 204 20.36 -2.73 -4.50
C ILE A 204 19.08 -2.41 -3.74
N HIS A 205 18.16 -3.36 -3.62
CA HIS A 205 16.90 -3.19 -2.87
C HIS A 205 17.16 -2.78 -1.41
N TYR A 206 18.08 -3.44 -0.70
CA TYR A 206 18.42 -3.07 0.68
C TYR A 206 19.03 -1.68 0.78
N LEU A 207 19.94 -1.30 -0.13
CA LEU A 207 20.52 0.04 -0.16
C LEU A 207 19.44 1.10 -0.38
N LEU A 208 18.55 0.88 -1.36
CA LEU A 208 17.43 1.78 -1.63
C LEU A 208 16.46 1.87 -0.44
N ALA A 209 16.24 0.77 0.28
CA ALA A 209 15.37 0.75 1.46
C ALA A 209 15.94 1.60 2.59
N ILE A 210 17.23 1.48 2.88
CA ILE A 210 17.91 2.31 3.86
C ILE A 210 17.80 3.78 3.46
N THR A 211 18.11 4.12 2.21
CA THR A 211 18.04 5.50 1.71
C THR A 211 16.63 6.09 1.82
N ALA A 212 15.59 5.30 1.53
CA ALA A 212 14.20 5.73 1.70
C ALA A 212 13.81 5.93 3.17
N MET A 213 14.41 5.19 4.10
CA MET A 213 14.14 5.27 5.54
C MET A 213 14.90 6.38 6.26
N VAL A 214 15.99 6.92 5.71
CA VAL A 214 16.71 8.06 6.29
C VAL A 214 15.91 9.37 6.14
N GLY A 215 14.97 9.40 5.19
CA GLY A 215 14.12 10.56 4.87
C GLY A 215 13.31 11.20 6.01
N PRO A 216 12.72 10.45 6.97
CA PRO A 216 11.86 11.03 8.01
C PRO A 216 12.59 11.35 9.34
N GLY A 217 13.90 11.15 9.44
CA GLY A 217 14.62 11.13 10.73
C GLY A 217 15.16 12.45 11.25
N VAL A 218 15.04 13.56 10.51
CA VAL A 218 15.58 14.86 10.94
C VAL A 218 14.64 15.98 10.53
N SER A 219 13.67 16.28 11.39
CA SER A 219 12.94 17.55 11.43
C SER A 219 12.56 17.85 12.86
#